data_AF-A0A3M2VPQ7-F1
#
_entry.id   AF-A0A3M2VPQ7-F1
#
_cell.length_a   1.000
_cell.length_b   1.000
_cell.length_c   1.000
_cell.angle_alpha   90.00
_cell.angle_beta   90.00
_cell.angle_gamma   90.00
#
_symmetry.space_group_name_H-M   'P 1'
#
loop_
_entity.id
_entity.type
_entity.pdbx_description
1 polymer ?
#
loop_
_entity_poly.entity_id
_entity_poly.type
_entity_poly.pdbx_seq_one_letter_code
_entity_poly.pdbx_strand_id
1 'polypeptide(L)' 'MVMEEVLISTVSGRGAEHAGLPVESITLNYGRIKFEYSQQRRTDGASAGMVSGG' A
#
# COMPACT_ATOMS: atom_id res chain seq x y z
N MET A 1 -7.36 1.07 0.05
CA MET A 1 -6.80 0.91 1.41
C MET A 1 -6.76 2.27 2.06
N VAL A 2 -7.17 2.37 3.32
CA VAL A 2 -7.11 3.59 4.12
C VAL A 2 -6.57 3.23 5.50
N MET A 3 -5.65 4.04 6.03
CA MET A 3 -5.11 3.91 7.38
C MET A 3 -5.45 5.16 8.18
N GLU A 4 -5.81 4.99 9.45
CA GLU A 4 -6.15 6.08 10.37
C GLU A 4 -5.15 6.10 11.54
N GLU A 5 -4.93 7.29 12.11
CA GLU A 5 -3.99 7.51 13.23
C GLU A 5 -2.57 7.04 12.87
N VAL A 6 -2.07 7.51 11.72
CA VAL A 6 -0.83 7.02 11.10
C VAL A 6 0.40 7.74 11.66
N LEU A 7 1.43 6.98 12.00
CA LEU A 7 2.74 7.45 12.41
C LEU A 7 3.83 6.87 11.50
N ILE A 8 4.77 7.72 11.07
CA ILE A 8 6.02 7.24 10.46
C ILE A 8 6.91 6.70 11.58
N SER A 9 7.07 5.39 11.60
CA SER A 9 7.83 4.69 12.65
C SER A 9 9.30 4.51 12.31
N THR A 10 9.64 4.41 11.03
CA THR A 10 11.02 4.30 10.55
C THR A 10 11.14 4.82 9.13
N VAL A 11 12.28 5.44 8.86
CA VAL A 11 12.71 5.87 7.54
C VAL A 11 14.13 5.35 7.31
N SER A 12 14.35 4.63 6.21
CA SER A 12 15.65 4.05 5.88
C SER A 12 15.98 4.28 4.41
N GLY A 13 16.97 5.14 4.14
CA GLY A 13 17.46 5.42 2.79
C GLY A 13 18.63 4.53 2.40
N ARG A 14 18.69 4.14 1.14
CA ARG A 14 19.87 3.54 0.49
C ARG A 14 20.24 4.38 -0.73
N GLY A 15 21.51 4.80 -0.79
CA GLY A 15 22.06 5.46 -1.96
C GLY A 15 21.99 4.56 -3.20
N ALA A 16 22.13 5.14 -4.38
CA ALA A 16 22.22 4.39 -5.62
C ALA A 16 23.52 3.56 -5.64
N GLU A 17 23.46 2.28 -5.29
CA GLU A 17 24.61 1.40 -5.49
C GLU A 17 24.71 1.02 -6.98
N HIS A 18 25.86 1.36 -7.57
CA HIS A 18 26.34 0.92 -8.89
C HIS A 18 25.25 0.90 -10.00
N ALA A 19 24.77 2.09 -10.38
CA ALA A 19 23.88 2.39 -11.52
C ALA A 19 22.35 2.28 -11.30
N GLY A 20 21.87 2.16 -10.06
CA GLY A 20 20.45 2.27 -9.71
C GLY A 20 19.95 3.70 -9.42
N LEU A 21 18.66 3.85 -9.14
CA LEU A 21 18.10 5.05 -8.50
C LEU A 21 18.17 4.89 -6.97
N PRO A 22 18.36 5.98 -6.18
CA PRO A 22 18.26 5.90 -4.74
C PRO A 22 16.86 5.45 -4.31
N VAL A 23 16.78 4.63 -3.25
CA VAL A 23 15.53 4.07 -2.74
C VAL A 23 15.42 4.36 -1.26
N GLU A 24 14.20 4.57 -0.80
CA GLU A 24 13.87 4.76 0.61
C GLU A 24 12.77 3.77 1.02
N SER A 25 12.91 3.22 2.22
CA SER A 25 11.89 2.39 2.87
C SER A 25 11.28 3.16 4.03
N ILE A 26 9.95 3.21 4.06
CA ILE A 26 9.17 3.88 5.10
C ILE A 26 8.28 2.83 5.77
N THR A 27 8.30 2.77 7.10
CA THR A 27 7.41 1.90 7.89
C THR A 27 6.37 2.74 8.61
N LEU A 28 5.10 2.39 8.45
CA LEU A 28 3.96 3.11 9.01
C LEU A 28 3.31 2.27 10.11
N ASN A 29 3.19 2.84 11.31
CA ASN A 29 2.29 2.34 12.33
C ASN A 29 0.93 3.04 12.16
N TYR A 30 -0.16 2.35 12.51
CA TYR A 30 -1.52 2.84 12.38
C TYR A 30 -2.39 2.34 13.53
N GLY A 31 -3.43 3.09 13.88
CA GLY A 31 -4.42 2.66 14.87
C GLY A 31 -5.49 1.76 14.26
N ARG A 32 -5.96 2.09 13.06
CA ARG A 32 -6.93 1.30 12.28
C ARG A 32 -6.55 1.24 10.81
N ILE A 33 -6.93 0.14 10.15
CA ILE A 33 -6.74 -0.04 8.72
C ILE A 33 -8.02 -0.61 8.10
N LYS A 34 -8.35 -0.11 6.91
CA LYS A 34 -9.43 -0.63 6.07
C LYS A 34 -8.89 -1.00 4.70
N PHE A 35 -9.10 -2.23 4.29
CA PHE A 35 -8.85 -2.73 2.95
C PHE A 35 -10.17 -2.85 2.18
N GLU A 36 -10.15 -2.37 0.95
CA GLU A 36 -11.22 -2.59 -0.01
C GLU A 36 -10.57 -3.04 -1.31
N TYR A 37 -10.96 -4.21 -1.77
CA TYR A 37 -10.55 -4.79 -3.03
C TYR A 37 -11.72 -4.71 -4.03
N SER A 38 -11.50 -4.00 -5.13
CA SER A 38 -12.47 -3.93 -6.23
C SER A 38 -12.32 -5.17 -7.10
N GLN A 39 -13.29 -6.08 -7.02
CA GLN A 39 -13.28 -7.29 -7.82
C GLN A 39 -13.65 -6.95 -9.27
N GLN A 40 -12.94 -7.58 -10.21
CA GLN A 40 -13.23 -7.45 -11.64
C GLN A 40 -13.77 -8.77 -12.20
N ARG A 41 -14.77 -8.66 -13.07
CA ARG A 41 -15.32 -9.80 -13.80
C ARG A 41 -14.27 -10.29 -14.80
N ARG A 42 -14.06 -11.62 -14.87
CA ARG A 42 -13.03 -12.23 -15.71
C ARG A 42 -13.24 -12.05 -17.21
N THR A 43 -14.49 -11.89 -17.66
CA THR A 43 -14.82 -11.85 -19.09
C THR A 43 -14.48 -10.53 -19.77
N ASP A 44 -14.58 -9.41 -19.04
CA ASP A 44 -14.50 -8.06 -19.62
C ASP A 44 -13.87 -7.02 -18.69
N GLY A 45 -13.37 -7.42 -17.52
CA GLY A 45 -12.75 -6.51 -16.56
C GLY A 45 -13.73 -5.54 -15.89
N ALA A 46 -15.04 -5.67 -16.13
CA ALA A 46 -16.06 -4.83 -15.54
C ALA A 46 -16.14 -5.00 -14.02
N SER A 47 -16.72 -4.02 -13.32
CA SER A 47 -16.92 -4.09 -11.88
C SER A 47 -17.73 -5.33 -11.49
N ALA A 48 -17.24 -6.09 -10.52
CA ALA A 48 -17.89 -7.27 -9.95
C ALA A 48 -18.11 -7.15 -8.43
N GLY A 49 -18.12 -5.92 -7.91
CA GLY A 49 -18.34 -5.62 -6.50
C GLY A 49 -17.06 -5.31 -5.73
N MET A 50 -17.21 -5.12 -4.41
CA MET A 50 -16.12 -4.79 -3.50
C MET A 50 -16.04 -5.83 -2.38
N VAL A 51 -14.81 -6.22 -2.03
CA VAL A 51 -14.51 -7.08 -0.88
C VAL A 51 -13.80 -6.24 0.17
N SER A 52 -14.42 -6.09 1.34
CA SER A 52 -13.82 -5.39 2.48
C SER A 52 -12.98 -6.34 3.34
N GLY A 53 -11.87 -5.86 3.87
CA GLY A 53 -11.03 -6.54 4.86
C GLY A 53 -10.44 -5.54 5.84
N GLY A 54 -10.12 -5.97 7.06
CA GLY A 54 -9.61 -5.10 8.12
C GLY A 54 -9.42 -5.89 9.40
#